data_AF-A0AAV7WDL8-F1
#
_entry.id   AF-A0AAV7WDL8-F1
#
_cell.length_a   1.000
_cell.length_b   1.000
_cell.length_c   1.000
_cell.angle_alpha   90.00
_cell.angle_beta   90.00
_cell.angle_gamma   90.00
#
_symmetry.space_group_name_H-M   'P 1'
#
loop_
_entity.id
_entity.type
_entity.pdbx_description
1 polymer ?
#
loop_
_entity_poly.entity_id
_entity_poly.type
_entity_poly.pdbx_seq_one_letter_code
_entity_poly.pdbx_strand_id
1 'polypeptide(L)'
;MTFGLLKARFRCLHVTGGSLYYSPKKVCQIIVACCMLHNLALRRRVPFLQEEEAGDGCVAAVDPVDSEDEEAEDEDNRSAIIRQYFQ
;
A
#
# COMPACT_ATOMS: atom_id res chain seq x y z
N MET A 1 15.28 5.22 -5.91
CA MET A 1 14.61 3.93 -5.66
C MET A 1 13.68 4.07 -4.48
N THR A 2 12.37 4.05 -4.72
CA THR A 2 11.35 4.50 -3.77
C THR A 2 10.77 3.37 -2.92
N PHE A 3 10.81 2.13 -3.44
CA PHE A 3 10.14 0.98 -2.81
C PHE A 3 10.74 0.60 -1.45
N GLY A 4 12.07 0.66 -1.29
CA GLY A 4 12.73 0.38 -0.01
C GLY A 4 12.35 1.37 1.10
N LEU A 5 12.27 2.68 0.77
CA LEU A 5 11.83 3.71 1.72
C LEU A 5 10.34 3.58 2.06
N LEU A 6 9.50 3.22 1.09
CA LEU A 6 8.08 2.96 1.34
C LEU A 6 7.90 1.81 2.33
N LYS A 7 8.66 0.71 2.15
CA LYS A 7 8.64 -0.45 3.04
C LYS A 7 9.10 -0.13 4.45
N ALA A 8 10.10 0.73 4.61
CA ALA A 8 10.56 1.18 5.92
C ALA A 8 9.55 2.13 6.59
N ARG A 9 8.89 2.99 5.79
CA ARG A 9 7.98 4.03 6.28
C ARG A 9 6.57 3.55 6.59
N PHE A 10 6.09 2.54 5.89
CA PHE A 10 4.73 2.03 6.02
C PHE A 10 4.76 0.56 6.40
N ARG A 11 4.39 0.26 7.65
CA ARG A 11 4.40 -1.11 8.19
C ARG A 11 3.47 -2.06 7.43
N CYS A 12 2.39 -1.56 6.82
CA CYS A 12 1.50 -2.34 5.95
C CYS A 12 2.18 -2.86 4.66
N LEU A 13 3.33 -2.31 4.27
CA LEU A 13 4.16 -2.81 3.17
C LEU A 13 5.33 -3.64 3.68
N HIS A 14 5.61 -3.58 4.99
CA HIS A 14 6.73 -4.27 5.61
C HIS A 14 6.41 -5.74 5.86
N VAL A 15 7.43 -6.59 5.77
CA VAL A 15 7.28 -8.05 5.94
C VAL A 15 6.78 -8.43 7.33
N THR A 16 7.07 -7.60 8.35
CA THR A 16 6.59 -7.78 9.72
C THR A 16 5.13 -7.36 9.90
N GLY A 17 4.55 -6.59 8.96
CA GLY A 17 3.13 -6.24 8.94
C GLY A 17 2.24 -7.28 8.26
N GLY A 18 2.82 -8.41 7.80
CA GLY A 18 2.13 -9.46 7.06
C GLY A 18 2.06 -9.21 5.55
N SER A 19 1.47 -10.17 4.82
CA SER A 19 1.12 -9.99 3.41
C SER A 19 -0.19 -9.22 3.31
N LEU A 20 -0.31 -8.30 2.35
CA LEU A 20 -1.56 -7.59 2.07
C LEU A 20 -2.59 -8.58 1.50
N TYR A 21 -3.49 -9.10 2.34
CA TYR A 21 -4.58 -9.99 1.95
C TYR A 21 -5.75 -9.23 1.31
N TYR A 22 -5.48 -8.48 0.26
CA TYR A 22 -6.50 -7.71 -0.46
C TYR A 22 -6.54 -8.08 -1.94
N SER A 23 -7.65 -7.76 -2.60
CA SER A 23 -7.72 -7.88 -4.07
C SER A 23 -6.62 -7.03 -4.71
N PRO A 24 -6.08 -7.41 -5.89
CA PRO A 24 -5.04 -6.63 -6.56
C PRO A 24 -5.44 -5.16 -6.78
N LYS A 25 -6.74 -4.86 -6.97
CA LYS A 25 -7.26 -3.49 -7.09
C LYS A 25 -7.02 -2.69 -5.81
N LYS A 26 -7.40 -3.24 -4.66
CA LYS A 26 -7.21 -2.62 -3.33
C LYS A 26 -5.72 -2.50 -2.97
N VAL A 27 -4.90 -3.51 -3.29
CA VAL A 27 -3.43 -3.42 -3.10
C VAL A 27 -2.83 -2.27 -3.91
N CYS A 28 -3.23 -2.08 -5.17
CA CYS A 28 -2.76 -0.95 -5.97
C CYS A 28 -3.15 0.39 -5.33
N GLN A 29 -4.38 0.54 -4.83
CA GLN A 29 -4.83 1.76 -4.13
C GLN A 29 -3.97 2.03 -2.88
N ILE A 30 -3.67 1.01 -2.08
CA ILE A 30 -2.81 1.12 -0.89
C ILE A 30 -1.41 1.59 -1.27
N ILE A 31 -0.81 1.00 -2.31
CA ILE A 31 0.52 1.39 -2.80
C ILE A 31 0.52 2.85 -3.28
N VAL A 32 -0.50 3.26 -4.04
CA VAL A 32 -0.63 4.63 -4.55
C VAL A 32 -0.78 5.62 -3.40
N ALA A 33 -1.60 5.32 -2.39
CA ALA A 33 -1.74 6.13 -1.19
C ALA A 33 -0.40 6.28 -0.45
N CYS A 34 0.34 5.18 -0.26
CA CYS A 34 1.67 5.21 0.36
C CYS A 34 2.66 6.10 -0.42
N CYS A 35 2.65 6.04 -1.76
CA CYS A 35 3.46 6.91 -2.61
C CYS A 35 3.09 8.40 -2.45
N MET A 36 1.79 8.74 -2.43
CA MET A 36 1.34 10.11 -2.23
C MET A 36 1.75 10.65 -0.85
N LEU A 37 1.54 9.86 0.20
CA LEU A 37 1.91 10.21 1.56
C LEU A 37 3.43 10.36 1.73
N HIS A 38 4.21 9.50 1.07
CA HIS A 38 5.66 9.64 1.02
C HIS A 38 6.09 10.95 0.35
N ASN A 39 5.50 11.28 -0.79
CA ASN A 39 5.78 12.52 -1.50
C ASN A 39 5.41 13.75 -0.66
N LEU A 40 4.29 13.69 0.06
CA LEU A 40 3.90 14.76 0.99
C LEU A 40 4.89 14.89 2.14
N ALA A 41 5.32 13.78 2.74
CA ALA A 41 6.30 13.79 3.82
C ALA A 41 7.65 14.37 3.37
N LEU A 42 8.11 14.06 2.15
CA LEU A 42 9.31 14.64 1.56
C LEU A 42 9.18 16.17 1.42
N ARG A 43 8.04 16.65 0.88
CA ARG A 43 7.76 18.09 0.75
C ARG A 43 7.73 18.80 2.10
N ARG A 44 7.23 18.13 3.13
CA ARG A 44 7.11 18.65 4.49
C ARG A 44 8.37 18.43 5.33
N ARG A 45 9.43 17.81 4.77
CA ARG A 45 10.67 17.42 5.47
C ARG A 45 10.39 16.65 6.77
N VAL A 46 9.37 15.81 6.78
CA VAL A 46 9.02 15.01 7.95
C VAL A 46 10.10 13.94 8.15
N PRO A 47 10.88 14.00 9.25
CA PRO A 47 11.92 13.03 9.51
C PRO A 47 11.31 11.62 9.59
N PHE A 48 11.99 10.67 8.97
CA PHE A 48 11.63 9.27 9.10
C PHE A 48 12.22 8.75 10.42
N LEU A 49 11.38 8.54 11.43
CA LEU A 49 11.77 7.85 12.65
C LEU A 49 11.75 6.35 12.33
N GLN A 50 12.93 5.76 12.18
CA GLN A 50 13.06 4.32 12.12
C GLN A 50 12.87 3.83 13.55
N GLU A 51 11.66 3.37 13.88
CA GLU A 51 11.44 2.70 15.16
C GLU A 51 12.34 1.46 15.18
N GLU A 52 13.36 1.49 16.03
CA GLU A 52 14.15 0.33 16.40
C GLU A 52 13.18 -0.80 16.79
N GLU A 53 13.40 -1.99 16.23
CA GLU A 53 12.56 -3.19 16.35
C GLU A 53 12.35 -3.59 17.83
N ALA A 54 11.41 -2.92 18.50
CA ALA A 54 10.90 -3.35 19.79
C ALA A 54 9.83 -4.41 19.55
N GLY A 55 10.29 -5.67 19.56
CA GLY A 55 9.58 -6.85 20.05
C GLY A 55 8.15 -7.08 19.57
N ASP A 56 8.00 -8.12 18.74
CA ASP A 56 6.86 -9.06 18.68
C ASP A 56 5.66 -8.67 19.56
N GLY A 57 4.82 -7.79 19.01
CA GLY A 57 3.52 -7.45 19.56
C GLY A 57 2.48 -7.86 18.53
N CYS A 58 1.87 -9.01 18.74
CA CYS A 58 0.72 -9.48 17.98
C CYS A 58 -0.42 -8.46 18.14
N VAL A 59 -0.45 -7.41 17.33
CA VAL A 59 -1.64 -6.56 17.19
C VAL A 59 -2.60 -7.32 16.30
N ALA A 60 -3.57 -7.99 16.94
CA ALA A 60 -4.66 -8.65 16.24
C ALA A 60 -5.24 -7.68 15.22
N ALA A 61 -5.13 -8.05 13.93
CA ALA A 61 -5.76 -7.33 12.85
C ALA A 61 -7.26 -7.30 13.15
N VAL A 62 -7.75 -6.15 13.61
CA VAL A 62 -9.19 -5.86 13.54
C VAL A 62 -9.49 -5.70 12.07
N ASP A 63 -10.13 -6.72 11.50
CA ASP A 63 -10.59 -6.71 10.12
C ASP A 63 -11.37 -5.41 9.85
N PRO A 64 -10.96 -4.60 8.85
CA PRO A 64 -11.81 -3.52 8.40
C PRO A 64 -13.10 -4.16 7.85
N VAL A 65 -14.24 -3.78 8.44
CA VAL A 65 -15.55 -4.05 7.85
C VAL A 65 -15.60 -3.28 6.53
N ASP A 66 -15.22 -3.93 5.42
CA ASP A 66 -15.37 -3.35 4.08
C ASP A 66 -16.88 -3.36 3.82
N SER A 67 -17.48 -2.19 4.05
CA SER A 67 -18.85 -1.88 3.68
C SER A 67 -18.94 -1.94 2.16
N GLU A 68 -20.04 -2.49 1.65
CA GLU A 68 -20.29 -2.75 0.24
C GLU A 68 -20.14 -1.47 -0.60
N ASP A 69 -19.05 -1.34 -1.35
CA ASP A 69 -18.93 -0.36 -2.43
C ASP A 69 -19.23 -1.07 -3.76
N GLU A 70 -20.42 -0.81 -4.30
CA GLU A 70 -20.76 -1.07 -5.69
C GLU A 70 -19.81 -0.29 -6.61
N GLU A 71 -18.86 -0.97 -7.25
CA GLU A 71 -18.07 -0.40 -8.36
C GLU A 71 -18.17 -1.33 -9.58
N ALA A 72 -19.30 -1.24 -10.29
CA ALA A 72 -19.34 -1.60 -11.69
C ALA A 72 -18.57 -0.52 -12.50
N GLU A 73 -17.85 -0.94 -13.56
CA GLU A 73 -17.22 -0.11 -14.62
C GLU A 73 -15.68 0.11 -14.64
N ASP A 74 -14.84 -0.80 -14.12
CA ASP A 74 -13.35 -0.66 -14.22
C ASP A 74 -12.61 -1.79 -14.96
N GLU A 75 -13.32 -2.80 -15.48
CA GLU A 75 -12.67 -4.02 -15.98
C GLU A 75 -12.09 -3.86 -17.41
N ASP A 76 -12.64 -2.95 -18.21
CA ASP A 76 -12.24 -2.76 -19.60
C ASP A 76 -10.91 -2.00 -19.73
N ASN A 77 -10.68 -0.98 -18.88
CA ASN A 77 -9.48 -0.15 -18.94
C ASN A 77 -8.21 -0.90 -18.49
N ARG A 78 -8.34 -1.82 -17.53
CA ARG A 78 -7.19 -2.62 -17.04
C ARG A 78 -6.63 -3.55 -18.11
N SER A 79 -7.53 -4.15 -18.88
CA SER A 79 -7.20 -5.10 -19.95
C SER A 79 -6.51 -4.40 -21.13
N ALA A 80 -6.92 -3.16 -21.44
CA ALA A 80 -6.32 -2.33 -22.48
C ALA A 80 -4.86 -1.98 -22.16
N ILE A 81 -4.57 -1.56 -20.92
CA ILE A 81 -3.22 -1.16 -20.50
C ILE A 81 -2.25 -2.35 -20.52
N ILE A 82 -2.68 -3.54 -20.08
CA ILE A 82 -1.83 -4.74 -20.08
C ILE A 82 -1.47 -5.13 -21.51
N ARG A 83 -2.43 -5.12 -22.45
CA ARG A 83 -2.17 -5.46 -23.85
C ARG A 83 -1.21 -4.48 -24.53
N GLN A 84 -1.27 -3.20 -24.14
CA GLN A 84 -0.40 -2.17 -24.70
C GLN A 84 1.06 -2.26 -24.21
N TYR A 85 1.29 -2.82 -23.01
CA TYR A 85 2.62 -2.89 -22.41
C TYR A 85 3.43 -4.15 -22.75
N PHE A 86 2.77 -5.25 -23.15
CA PHE A 86 3.41 -6.55 -23.39
C PHE A 86 3.50 -6.94 -24.87
N GLN A 87 3.65 -5.96 -25.78
CA GLN A 87 3.91 -6.20 -27.21
C GLN A 87 5.41 -6.25 -27.52
#